data_AF-A0A2J6IHP2-F1
#
_entry.id   AF-A0A2J6IHP2-F1
#
_cell.length_a   1.000
_cell.length_b   1.000
_cell.length_c   1.000
_cell.angle_alpha   90.00
_cell.angle_beta   90.00
_cell.angle_gamma   90.00
#
_symmetry.space_group_name_H-M   'P 1'
#
loop_
_entity.id
_entity.type
_entity.pdbx_description
1 polymer ?
#
loop_
_entity_poly.entity_id
_entity_poly.type
_entity_poly.pdbx_seq_one_letter_code
_entity_poly.pdbx_strand_id
1 'polypeptide(L)'
;MEKLNQPLSIKIIYWFTNVIFWLFTIAGVIAILFAVNMIIGLLGNLQLHVGIPVAIDVVEKGTLDLDFYNKYINVEFKEMIGKIHFIDTPLVIGRIYGSFMIIIVLLVFLIMYEFRAFIGNIYKGKYFDYFNINHLKRISYSLLVIWIFTAIYGYFQYFFIVQNLNFETLEFNMDVKTYPSILMVALFIWVLSHIFMKGLKLESENQLTI
;
A
#
# COMPACT_ATOMS: atom_id res chain seq x y z
N MET A 1 24.13 -20.55 29.77
CA MET A 1 23.93 -19.71 28.57
C MET A 1 23.95 -18.26 29.01
N GLU A 2 25.00 -17.51 28.68
CA GLU A 2 25.06 -16.08 28.98
C GLU A 2 23.90 -15.37 28.29
N LYS A 3 23.09 -14.61 29.05
CA LYS A 3 22.11 -13.71 28.47
C LYS A 3 22.87 -12.57 27.80
N LEU A 4 23.05 -12.63 26.48
CA LEU A 4 23.51 -11.49 25.71
C LEU A 4 22.55 -10.33 25.98
N ASN A 5 23.04 -9.33 26.72
CA ASN A 5 22.30 -8.10 26.95
C ASN A 5 22.22 -7.34 25.62
N GLN A 6 21.09 -7.49 24.92
CA GLN A 6 20.85 -6.77 23.68
C GLN A 6 20.96 -5.25 23.93
N PRO A 7 21.56 -4.51 22.98
CA PRO A 7 21.66 -3.06 23.08
C PRO A 7 20.26 -2.43 23.17
N LEU A 8 20.18 -1.28 23.86
CA LEU A 8 18.92 -0.58 24.09
C LEU A 8 18.16 -0.30 22.78
N SER A 9 18.88 0.04 21.70
CA SER A 9 18.31 0.28 20.38
C SER A 9 17.50 -0.91 19.86
N ILE A 10 18.05 -2.13 19.92
CA ILE A 10 17.38 -3.36 19.48
C ILE A 10 16.16 -3.67 20.36
N LYS A 11 16.26 -3.44 21.67
CA LYS A 11 15.13 -3.61 22.60
C LYS A 11 13.98 -2.65 22.25
N ILE A 12 14.29 -1.39 21.97
CA ILE A 12 13.30 -0.38 21.57
C ILE A 12 12.65 -0.75 20.24
N ILE A 13 13.45 -1.10 19.22
CA ILE A 13 12.94 -1.49 17.90
C ILE A 13 12.01 -2.69 18.04
N TYR A 14 12.42 -3.74 18.75
CA TYR A 14 11.60 -4.93 18.97
C TYR A 14 10.28 -4.63 19.69
N TRP A 15 10.32 -3.82 20.76
CA TRP A 15 9.12 -3.42 21.47
C TRP A 15 8.17 -2.64 20.55
N PHE A 16 8.70 -1.65 19.83
CA PHE A 16 7.94 -0.80 18.91
C PHE A 16 7.31 -1.62 17.78
N THR A 17 8.05 -2.54 17.16
CA THR A 17 7.53 -3.46 16.14
C THR A 17 6.37 -4.30 16.67
N ASN A 18 6.44 -4.80 17.91
CA ASN A 18 5.34 -5.57 18.50
C ASN A 18 4.10 -4.70 18.76
N VAL A 19 4.27 -3.48 19.27
CA VAL A 19 3.16 -2.54 19.49
C VAL A 19 2.45 -2.23 18.17
N ILE A 20 3.22 -1.86 17.13
CA ILE A 20 2.65 -1.59 15.79
C ILE A 20 1.94 -2.82 15.25
N PHE A 21 2.54 -4.01 15.37
CA PHE A 21 1.92 -5.24 14.87
C PHE A 21 0.54 -5.49 15.49
N TRP A 22 0.40 -5.32 16.81
CA TRP A 22 -0.89 -5.54 17.47
C TRP A 22 -1.91 -4.46 17.13
N LEU A 23 -1.50 -3.19 17.06
CA LEU A 23 -2.38 -2.12 16.57
C LEU A 23 -2.87 -2.40 15.15
N PHE A 24 -1.96 -2.84 14.27
CA PHE A 24 -2.30 -3.21 12.90
C PHE A 24 -3.22 -4.44 12.85
N THR A 25 -3.03 -5.41 13.74
CA THR A 25 -3.91 -6.59 13.85
C THR A 25 -5.33 -6.18 14.21
N ILE A 26 -5.50 -5.30 15.21
CA ILE A 26 -6.82 -4.80 15.61
C ILE A 26 -7.48 -4.03 14.47
N ALA A 27 -6.74 -3.10 13.84
CA ALA A 27 -7.22 -2.35 12.69
C ALA A 27 -7.59 -3.26 11.52
N GLY A 28 -6.79 -4.30 11.27
CA GLY A 28 -7.02 -5.29 10.22
C GLY A 28 -8.27 -6.13 10.46
N VAL A 29 -8.53 -6.54 11.71
CA VAL A 29 -9.78 -7.25 12.06
C VAL A 29 -10.99 -6.34 11.82
N ILE A 30 -10.94 -5.09 12.26
CA ILE A 30 -12.01 -4.10 12.02
C ILE A 30 -12.24 -3.90 10.52
N ALA A 31 -11.16 -3.76 9.75
CA ALA A 31 -11.19 -3.61 8.30
C ALA A 31 -11.82 -4.82 7.60
N ILE A 32 -11.47 -6.04 8.02
CA ILE A 32 -12.05 -7.28 7.49
C ILE A 32 -13.53 -7.36 7.84
N LEU A 33 -13.92 -7.07 9.08
CA LEU A 33 -15.33 -7.05 9.48
C LEU A 33 -16.12 -6.05 8.63
N PHE A 34 -15.60 -4.84 8.43
CA PHE A 34 -16.21 -3.83 7.57
C PHE A 34 -16.35 -4.34 6.12
N ALA A 35 -15.29 -4.91 5.55
CA ALA A 35 -15.31 -5.46 4.20
C ALA A 35 -16.29 -6.62 4.02
N VAL A 36 -16.39 -7.53 5.00
CA VAL A 36 -17.38 -8.62 5.01
C VAL A 36 -18.78 -8.04 5.02
N ASN A 37 -19.04 -7.04 5.87
CA ASN A 37 -20.33 -6.35 5.92
C ASN A 37 -20.71 -5.68 4.59
N MET A 38 -19.74 -5.12 3.85
CA MET A 38 -19.95 -4.60 2.49
C MET A 38 -20.34 -5.70 1.49
N ILE A 39 -19.74 -6.89 1.60
CA ILE A 39 -20.00 -8.02 0.69
C ILE A 39 -21.41 -8.60 0.88
N ILE A 40 -21.82 -8.76 2.13
CA ILE A 40 -23.14 -9.33 2.47
C ILE A 40 -24.27 -8.31 2.41
N GLY A 41 -23.96 -7.01 2.36
CA GLY A 41 -24.96 -5.95 2.26
C GLY A 41 -25.65 -5.58 3.57
N LEU A 42 -25.02 -5.85 4.72
CA LEU A 42 -25.58 -5.46 6.02
C LEU A 42 -25.47 -3.94 6.30
N LEU A 43 -24.67 -3.23 5.52
CA LEU A 43 -24.53 -1.77 5.59
C LEU A 43 -25.57 -1.13 4.67
N GLY A 44 -26.81 -1.00 5.17
CA GLY A 44 -27.97 -0.57 4.37
C GLY A 44 -27.80 0.77 3.65
N ASN A 45 -27.03 1.71 4.21
CA ASN A 45 -26.76 3.04 3.63
C ASN A 45 -25.26 3.27 3.41
N LEU A 46 -24.58 2.30 2.78
CA LEU A 46 -23.15 2.43 2.51
C LEU A 46 -22.89 3.59 1.53
N GLN A 47 -22.03 4.53 1.92
CA GLN A 47 -21.60 5.67 1.10
C GLN A 47 -20.12 5.58 0.77
N LEU A 48 -19.80 4.77 -0.24
CA LEU A 48 -18.42 4.49 -0.60
C LEU A 48 -17.80 5.67 -1.35
N HIS A 49 -16.63 6.10 -0.87
CA HIS A 49 -15.81 7.10 -1.53
C HIS A 49 -14.58 6.45 -2.13
N VAL A 50 -14.46 6.51 -3.45
CA VAL A 50 -13.44 5.80 -4.22
C VAL A 50 -12.58 6.80 -4.98
N GLY A 51 -11.26 6.76 -4.79
CA GLY A 51 -10.34 7.59 -5.57
C GLY A 51 -10.38 7.23 -7.06
N ILE A 52 -10.33 8.26 -7.92
CA ILE A 52 -10.23 8.10 -9.37
C ILE A 52 -8.75 7.88 -9.72
N PRO A 53 -8.41 6.86 -10.53
CA PRO A 53 -7.01 6.50 -10.82
C PRO A 53 -6.37 7.38 -11.92
N VAL A 54 -7.12 8.30 -12.52
CA VAL A 54 -6.68 9.21 -13.59
C VAL A 54 -6.90 10.66 -13.21
N ALA A 55 -6.17 11.54 -13.89
CA ALA A 55 -6.41 12.97 -13.79
C ALA A 55 -7.68 13.38 -14.57
N ILE A 56 -8.37 14.39 -14.07
CA ILE A 56 -9.64 14.90 -14.60
C ILE A 56 -9.43 16.36 -14.99
N ASP A 57 -9.79 16.69 -16.22
CA ASP A 57 -9.82 18.07 -16.71
C ASP A 57 -11.28 18.56 -16.70
N VAL A 58 -11.49 19.82 -16.30
CA VAL A 58 -12.82 20.43 -16.33
C VAL A 58 -12.89 21.36 -17.54
N VAL A 59 -13.84 21.10 -18.44
CA VAL A 59 -14.02 21.86 -19.68
C VAL A 59 -14.51 23.29 -19.39
N GLU A 60 -15.20 23.48 -18.27
CA GLU A 60 -15.69 24.77 -17.81
C GLU A 60 -14.54 25.73 -17.44
N LYS A 61 -14.58 26.94 -18.00
CA LYS A 61 -13.64 28.02 -17.70
C LYS A 61 -14.20 28.90 -16.60
N GLY A 62 -13.42 29.11 -15.55
CA GLY A 62 -13.71 30.08 -14.50
C GLY A 62 -12.99 31.41 -14.73
N THR A 63 -13.29 32.39 -13.87
CA THR A 63 -12.54 33.65 -13.79
C THR A 63 -11.93 33.78 -12.41
N LEU A 64 -10.64 34.12 -12.37
CA LEU A 64 -9.97 34.60 -11.17
C LEU A 64 -10.11 36.12 -11.12
N ASP A 65 -10.81 36.60 -10.09
CA ASP A 65 -10.88 38.02 -9.80
C ASP A 65 -9.64 38.45 -9.02
N LEU A 66 -8.85 39.34 -9.60
CA LEU A 66 -7.76 40.01 -8.92
C LEU A 66 -8.23 41.42 -8.57
N ASP A 67 -9.10 41.52 -7.56
CA ASP A 67 -9.69 42.76 -7.05
C ASP A 67 -8.66 43.90 -6.92
N PHE A 68 -7.46 43.59 -6.42
CA PHE A 68 -6.37 44.55 -6.23
C PHE A 68 -5.83 45.18 -7.52
N TYR A 69 -6.00 44.52 -8.67
CA TYR A 69 -5.54 44.97 -9.98
C TYR A 69 -6.68 45.27 -10.94
N ASN A 70 -7.94 45.20 -10.49
CA ASN A 70 -9.15 45.35 -11.30
C ASN A 70 -9.08 44.54 -12.61
N LYS A 71 -8.60 43.29 -12.50
CA LYS A 71 -8.29 42.43 -13.64
C LYS A 71 -8.87 41.04 -13.43
N TYR A 72 -9.60 40.57 -14.43
CA TYR A 72 -10.09 39.20 -14.50
C TYR A 72 -9.15 38.36 -15.35
N ILE A 73 -8.81 37.16 -14.89
CA ILE A 73 -8.03 36.18 -15.64
C ILE A 73 -8.87 34.91 -15.82
N ASN A 74 -9.00 34.43 -17.06
CA ASN A 74 -9.64 33.15 -17.32
C ASN A 74 -8.76 32.03 -16.78
N VAL A 75 -9.36 31.12 -16.01
CA VAL A 75 -8.69 29.97 -15.42
C VAL A 75 -9.44 28.69 -15.80
N GLU A 76 -8.71 27.59 -15.86
CA GLU A 76 -9.25 26.26 -16.13
C GLU A 76 -8.64 25.29 -15.12
N PHE A 77 -9.41 24.28 -14.72
CA PHE A 77 -8.91 23.21 -13.87
C PHE A 77 -8.30 22.10 -14.72
N LYS A 78 -6.99 21.89 -14.54
CA LYS A 78 -6.25 20.82 -15.20
C LYS A 78 -5.69 19.83 -14.19
N GLU A 79 -5.70 18.57 -14.60
CA GLU A 79 -5.13 17.42 -13.90
C GLU A 79 -5.65 17.22 -12.47
N MET A 80 -6.92 17.49 -12.22
CA MET A 80 -7.53 17.29 -10.90
C MET A 80 -7.55 15.82 -10.51
N ILE A 81 -7.31 15.53 -9.23
CA ILE A 81 -7.48 14.18 -8.67
C ILE A 81 -8.73 14.19 -7.80
N GLY A 82 -9.71 13.38 -8.20
CA GLY A 82 -11.02 13.32 -7.55
C GLY A 82 -11.29 12.02 -6.81
N LYS A 83 -12.40 12.02 -6.07
CA LYS A 83 -13.05 10.82 -5.55
C LYS A 83 -14.47 10.76 -6.08
N ILE A 84 -14.93 9.56 -6.40
CA ILE A 84 -16.33 9.26 -6.72
C ILE A 84 -17.02 8.91 -5.42
N HIS A 85 -18.15 9.56 -5.19
CA HIS A 85 -19.06 9.23 -4.11
C HIS A 85 -20.21 8.38 -4.67
N PHE A 86 -20.24 7.11 -4.29
CA PHE A 86 -21.37 6.23 -4.58
C PHE A 86 -22.47 6.45 -3.53
N ILE A 87 -23.45 7.28 -3.89
CA ILE A 87 -24.67 7.48 -3.11
C ILE A 87 -25.45 6.16 -3.12
N ASP A 88 -25.80 5.65 -1.93
CA ASP A 88 -26.46 4.36 -1.72
C ASP A 88 -25.80 3.23 -2.52
N THR A 89 -24.53 2.99 -2.16
CA THR A 89 -23.61 2.12 -2.91
C THR A 89 -24.28 0.78 -3.26
N PRO A 90 -24.46 0.46 -4.55
CA PRO A 90 -25.09 -0.80 -4.95
C PRO A 90 -24.32 -2.00 -4.40
N LEU A 91 -25.05 -3.05 -4.02
CA LEU A 91 -24.46 -4.24 -3.41
C LEU A 91 -23.34 -4.87 -4.26
N VAL A 92 -23.47 -4.81 -5.59
CA VAL A 92 -22.45 -5.30 -6.52
C VAL A 92 -21.12 -4.54 -6.34
N ILE A 93 -21.19 -3.21 -6.22
CA ILE A 93 -20.03 -2.35 -5.97
C ILE A 93 -19.44 -2.66 -4.59
N GLY A 94 -20.28 -2.76 -3.56
CA GLY A 94 -19.87 -3.14 -2.21
C GLY A 94 -19.10 -4.46 -2.16
N ARG A 95 -19.57 -5.49 -2.88
CA ARG A 95 -18.92 -6.80 -2.98
C ARG A 95 -17.54 -6.74 -3.61
N ILE A 96 -17.40 -6.01 -4.70
CA ILE A 96 -16.12 -5.86 -5.41
C ILE A 96 -15.11 -5.15 -4.52
N TYR A 97 -15.48 -3.99 -3.95
CA TYR A 97 -14.57 -3.21 -3.11
C TYR A 97 -14.26 -3.89 -1.78
N GLY A 98 -15.22 -4.57 -1.16
CA GLY A 98 -14.97 -5.40 0.01
C GLY A 98 -13.97 -6.52 -0.27
N SER A 99 -14.06 -7.15 -1.44
CA SER A 99 -13.11 -8.20 -1.85
C SER A 99 -11.69 -7.64 -2.03
N PHE A 100 -11.54 -6.50 -2.73
CA PHE A 100 -10.25 -5.81 -2.85
C PHE A 100 -9.69 -5.42 -1.48
N MET A 101 -10.53 -4.92 -0.58
CA MET A 101 -10.14 -4.52 0.78
C MET A 101 -9.62 -5.70 1.60
N ILE A 102 -10.25 -6.88 1.53
CA ILE A 102 -9.77 -8.08 2.21
C ILE A 102 -8.39 -8.49 1.65
N ILE A 103 -8.24 -8.54 0.33
CA ILE A 103 -6.98 -8.95 -0.30
C ILE A 103 -5.83 -8.03 0.13
N ILE A 104 -6.01 -6.70 0.07
CA ILE A 104 -4.95 -5.78 0.45
C ILE A 104 -4.61 -5.85 1.94
N VAL A 105 -5.62 -6.02 2.83
CA VAL A 105 -5.39 -6.20 4.27
C VAL A 105 -4.57 -7.46 4.54
N LEU A 106 -4.88 -8.58 3.87
CA LEU A 106 -4.12 -9.83 4.00
C LEU A 106 -2.67 -9.69 3.52
N LEU A 107 -2.45 -9.01 2.40
CA LEU A 107 -1.10 -8.76 1.87
C LEU A 107 -0.26 -7.90 2.83
N VAL A 108 -0.84 -6.82 3.39
CA VAL A 108 -0.13 -5.98 4.36
C VAL A 108 0.11 -6.73 5.68
N PHE A 109 -0.85 -7.55 6.12
CA PHE A 109 -0.68 -8.39 7.31
C PHE A 109 0.49 -9.38 7.13
N LEU A 110 0.62 -9.98 5.95
CA LEU A 110 1.75 -10.87 5.62
C LEU A 110 3.09 -10.13 5.71
N ILE A 111 3.19 -8.90 5.20
CA ILE A 111 4.40 -8.07 5.34
C ILE A 111 4.70 -7.79 6.82
N MET A 112 3.70 -7.38 7.59
CA MET A 112 3.87 -7.06 9.01
C MET A 112 4.29 -8.29 9.83
N TYR A 113 3.76 -9.47 9.49
CA TYR A 113 4.14 -10.73 10.10
C TYR A 113 5.60 -11.09 9.80
N GLU A 114 6.01 -11.04 8.53
CA GLU A 114 7.39 -11.31 8.12
C GLU A 114 8.38 -10.29 8.72
N PHE A 115 8.00 -9.00 8.78
CA PHE A 115 8.79 -7.96 9.43
C PHE A 115 8.93 -8.19 10.93
N ARG A 116 7.85 -8.57 11.61
CA ARG A 116 7.91 -8.92 13.04
C ARG A 116 8.82 -10.12 13.29
N ALA A 117 8.75 -11.15 12.45
CA ALA A 117 9.62 -12.31 12.54
C ALA A 117 11.09 -11.93 12.35
N PHE A 118 11.39 -11.09 11.35
CA PHE A 118 12.72 -10.55 11.10
C PHE A 118 13.31 -9.81 12.31
N ILE A 119 12.56 -8.85 12.88
CA ILE A 119 13.01 -8.10 14.07
C ILE A 119 13.12 -9.02 15.30
N GLY A 120 12.22 -10.00 15.44
CA GLY A 120 12.28 -10.98 16.52
C GLY A 120 13.54 -11.85 16.47
N ASN A 121 14.05 -12.18 15.28
CA ASN A 121 15.31 -12.89 15.10
C ASN A 121 16.52 -12.00 15.43
N ILE A 122 16.50 -10.73 15.01
CA ILE A 122 17.52 -9.73 15.38
C ILE A 122 17.60 -9.60 16.91
N TYR A 123 16.46 -9.51 17.59
CA TYR A 123 16.41 -9.45 19.06
C TYR A 123 17.01 -10.70 19.74
N LYS A 124 16.95 -11.86 19.08
CA LYS A 124 17.57 -13.11 19.55
C LYS A 124 19.06 -13.23 19.19
N GLY A 125 19.66 -12.21 18.54
CA GLY A 125 21.04 -12.22 18.09
C GLY A 125 21.28 -12.89 16.73
N LYS A 126 20.23 -13.25 15.99
CA LYS A 126 20.31 -13.85 14.66
C LYS A 126 20.22 -12.76 13.57
N TYR A 127 21.29 -12.01 13.39
CA TYR A 127 21.33 -10.85 12.49
C TYR A 127 21.37 -11.25 11.01
N PHE A 128 22.46 -11.90 10.60
CA PHE A 128 22.71 -12.37 9.24
C PHE A 128 22.67 -13.89 9.23
N ASP A 129 21.50 -14.46 9.47
CA ASP A 129 21.25 -15.89 9.29
C ASP A 129 20.45 -16.08 7.99
N TYR A 130 20.64 -17.21 7.30
CA TYR A 130 19.89 -17.58 6.10
C TYR A 130 18.38 -17.41 6.32
N PHE A 131 17.87 -17.90 7.45
CA PHE A 131 16.46 -17.79 7.81
C PHE A 131 16.01 -16.33 7.95
N ASN A 132 16.87 -15.48 8.53
CA ASN A 132 16.52 -14.08 8.75
C ASN A 132 16.55 -13.26 7.46
N ILE A 133 17.53 -13.51 6.59
CA ILE A 133 17.61 -12.89 5.26
C ILE A 133 16.42 -13.32 4.40
N ASN A 134 15.91 -14.54 4.58
CA ASN A 134 14.75 -15.01 3.84
C ASN A 134 13.46 -14.24 4.20
N HIS A 135 13.31 -13.74 5.44
CA HIS A 135 12.21 -12.84 5.78
C HIS A 135 12.26 -11.55 4.95
N LEU A 136 13.45 -10.95 4.76
CA LEU A 136 13.61 -9.77 3.88
C LEU A 136 13.21 -10.07 2.43
N LYS A 137 13.59 -11.25 1.90
CA LYS A 137 13.17 -11.69 0.56
C LYS A 137 11.66 -11.77 0.44
N ARG A 138 10.99 -12.38 1.42
CA ARG A 138 9.53 -12.49 1.43
C ARG A 138 8.84 -11.14 1.52
N ILE A 139 9.34 -10.21 2.35
CA ILE A 139 8.84 -8.83 2.40
C ILE A 139 8.93 -8.17 1.02
N SER A 140 10.08 -8.30 0.35
CA SER A 140 10.27 -7.77 -1.00
C SER A 140 9.28 -8.35 -2.02
N TYR A 141 9.12 -9.68 -2.06
CA TYR A 141 8.15 -10.31 -2.96
C TYR A 141 6.72 -9.90 -2.65
N SER A 142 6.39 -9.72 -1.37
CA SER A 142 5.06 -9.28 -0.95
C SER A 142 4.77 -7.84 -1.37
N LEU A 143 5.76 -6.95 -1.28
CA LEU A 143 5.65 -5.58 -1.79
C LEU A 143 5.50 -5.54 -3.32
N LEU A 144 6.20 -6.43 -4.04
CA LEU A 144 6.03 -6.58 -5.48
C LEU A 144 4.60 -7.02 -5.82
N VAL A 145 4.04 -7.99 -5.09
CA VAL A 145 2.65 -8.43 -5.25
C VAL A 145 1.67 -7.28 -4.95
N ILE A 146 1.90 -6.49 -3.89
CA ILE A 146 1.09 -5.30 -3.61
C ILE A 146 1.16 -4.30 -4.77
N TRP A 147 2.34 -4.05 -5.34
CA TRP A 147 2.47 -3.14 -6.47
C TRP A 147 1.72 -3.63 -7.72
N ILE A 148 1.83 -4.93 -8.04
CA ILE A 148 1.04 -5.53 -9.14
C ILE A 148 -0.45 -5.37 -8.85
N PHE A 149 -0.87 -5.66 -7.62
CA PHE A 149 -2.25 -5.54 -7.20
C PHE A 149 -2.78 -4.09 -7.31
N THR A 150 -2.00 -3.09 -6.90
CA THR A 150 -2.41 -1.67 -7.03
C THR A 150 -2.47 -1.21 -8.48
N ALA A 151 -1.58 -1.71 -9.34
CA ALA A 151 -1.66 -1.47 -10.78
C ALA A 151 -2.94 -2.08 -11.37
N ILE A 152 -3.22 -3.36 -11.08
CA ILE A 152 -4.46 -4.03 -11.51
C ILE A 152 -5.70 -3.28 -11.00
N TYR A 153 -5.70 -2.87 -9.73
CA TYR A 153 -6.78 -2.10 -9.13
C TYR A 153 -7.00 -0.76 -9.84
N GLY A 154 -5.93 -0.03 -10.19
CA GLY A 154 -6.02 1.23 -10.93
C GLY A 154 -6.63 1.04 -12.33
N TYR A 155 -6.17 0.04 -13.08
CA TYR A 155 -6.76 -0.28 -14.38
C TYR A 155 -8.20 -0.78 -14.27
N PHE A 156 -8.52 -1.59 -13.25
CA PHE A 156 -9.88 -2.00 -12.96
C PHE A 156 -10.78 -0.78 -12.75
N GLN A 157 -10.38 0.16 -11.90
CA GLN A 157 -11.15 1.39 -11.66
C GLN A 157 -11.32 2.21 -12.93
N TYR A 158 -10.29 2.30 -13.77
CA TYR A 158 -10.36 3.02 -15.04
C TYR A 158 -11.41 2.41 -15.98
N PHE A 159 -11.31 1.11 -16.27
CA PHE A 159 -12.23 0.46 -17.21
C PHE A 159 -13.63 0.27 -16.65
N PHE A 160 -13.76 -0.03 -15.35
CA PHE A 160 -15.05 -0.33 -14.75
C PHE A 160 -15.80 0.94 -14.34
N ILE A 161 -15.10 1.96 -13.86
CA ILE A 161 -15.76 3.20 -13.41
C ILE A 161 -15.55 4.31 -14.43
N VAL A 162 -14.33 4.78 -14.64
CA VAL A 162 -14.05 6.02 -15.38
C VAL A 162 -14.65 6.00 -16.79
N GLN A 163 -14.44 4.91 -17.53
CA GLN A 163 -15.00 4.73 -18.89
C GLN A 163 -16.53 4.66 -18.93
N ASN A 164 -17.20 4.38 -17.81
CA ASN A 164 -18.65 4.30 -17.70
C ASN A 164 -19.27 5.50 -16.97
N LEU A 165 -18.46 6.50 -16.58
CA LEU A 165 -18.97 7.75 -16.04
C LEU A 165 -19.35 8.68 -17.18
N ASN A 166 -20.49 9.35 -17.03
CA ASN A 166 -20.90 10.40 -17.94
C ASN A 166 -21.11 11.69 -17.14
N PHE A 167 -20.22 12.65 -17.38
CA PHE A 167 -20.31 14.00 -16.84
C PHE A 167 -20.19 14.97 -18.01
N GLU A 168 -21.06 15.99 -18.04
CA GLU A 168 -21.12 16.93 -19.16
C GLU A 168 -19.88 17.83 -19.25
N THR A 169 -19.20 18.07 -18.13
CA THR A 169 -18.10 19.06 -18.02
C THR A 169 -16.75 18.44 -17.66
N LEU A 170 -16.67 17.11 -17.52
CA LEU A 170 -15.42 16.44 -17.13
C LEU A 170 -14.85 15.63 -18.29
N GLU A 171 -13.57 15.84 -18.57
CA GLU A 171 -12.79 15.02 -19.48
C GLU A 171 -11.81 14.17 -18.66
N PHE A 172 -11.78 12.87 -18.95
CA PHE A 172 -10.92 11.92 -18.26
C PHE A 172 -9.72 11.56 -19.14
N ASN A 173 -8.52 11.80 -18.63
CA ASN A 173 -7.31 11.39 -19.32
C ASN A 173 -7.09 9.87 -19.19
N MET A 174 -6.39 9.28 -20.15
CA MET A 174 -6.06 7.84 -20.12
C MET A 174 -4.84 7.51 -19.24
N ASP A 175 -4.23 8.52 -18.62
CA ASP A 175 -3.03 8.36 -17.80
C ASP A 175 -3.36 7.82 -16.40
N VAL A 176 -3.41 6.48 -16.30
CA VAL A 176 -3.63 5.77 -15.04
C VAL A 176 -2.38 5.92 -14.16
N LYS A 177 -2.53 6.65 -13.06
CA LYS A 177 -1.44 6.90 -12.10
C LYS A 177 -1.05 5.59 -11.41
N THR A 178 0.23 5.25 -11.50
CA THR A 178 0.81 4.12 -10.77
C THR A 178 1.66 4.60 -9.59
N TYR A 179 2.00 3.69 -8.67
CA TYR A 179 2.81 3.99 -7.48
C TYR A 179 4.18 3.33 -7.56
N PRO A 180 5.11 3.84 -8.40
CA PRO A 180 6.43 3.23 -8.62
C PRO A 180 7.30 3.19 -7.36
N SER A 181 7.02 4.04 -6.37
CA SER A 181 7.73 4.03 -5.09
C SER A 181 7.65 2.68 -4.37
N ILE A 182 6.52 1.99 -4.42
CA ILE A 182 6.35 0.65 -3.82
C ILE A 182 7.27 -0.36 -4.51
N LEU A 183 7.32 -0.32 -5.85
CA LEU A 183 8.20 -1.16 -6.64
C LEU A 183 9.68 -0.88 -6.33
N MET A 184 10.06 0.39 -6.22
CA MET A 184 11.43 0.78 -5.87
C MET A 184 11.84 0.24 -4.50
N VAL A 185 10.97 0.35 -3.48
CA VAL A 185 11.23 -0.22 -2.15
C VAL A 185 11.32 -1.74 -2.21
N ALA A 186 10.44 -2.40 -2.97
CA ALA A 186 10.46 -3.85 -3.16
C ALA A 186 11.79 -4.32 -3.76
N LEU A 187 12.24 -3.68 -4.85
CA LEU A 187 13.50 -3.99 -5.53
C LEU A 187 14.72 -3.67 -4.66
N PHE A 188 14.68 -2.58 -3.90
CA PHE A 188 15.77 -2.24 -2.99
C PHE A 188 15.95 -3.30 -1.90
N ILE A 189 14.87 -3.71 -1.23
CA ILE A 189 14.91 -4.78 -0.22
C ILE A 189 15.34 -6.11 -0.86
N TRP A 190 14.90 -6.37 -2.09
CA TRP A 190 15.30 -7.55 -2.85
C TRP A 190 16.81 -7.61 -3.07
N VAL A 191 17.41 -6.51 -3.53
CA VAL A 191 18.85 -6.39 -3.77
C VAL A 191 19.62 -6.55 -2.47
N LEU A 192 19.22 -5.86 -1.39
CA LEU A 192 19.84 -6.00 -0.07
C LEU A 192 19.81 -7.46 0.42
N SER A 193 18.69 -8.15 0.25
CA SER A 193 18.58 -9.55 0.65
C SER A 193 19.51 -10.48 -0.15
N HIS A 194 19.79 -10.16 -1.42
CA HIS A 194 20.76 -10.90 -2.24
C HIS A 194 22.19 -10.64 -1.82
N ILE A 195 22.52 -9.37 -1.53
CA ILE A 195 23.85 -8.97 -1.04
C ILE A 195 24.14 -9.69 0.28
N PHE A 196 23.21 -9.64 1.25
CA PHE A 196 23.39 -10.32 2.54
C PHE A 196 23.51 -11.83 2.38
N MET A 197 22.74 -12.45 1.49
CA MET A 197 22.83 -13.88 1.22
C MET A 197 24.20 -14.26 0.62
N LYS A 198 24.73 -13.46 -0.29
CA LYS A 198 26.05 -13.70 -0.88
C LYS A 198 27.17 -13.46 0.13
N GLY A 199 27.04 -12.46 1.00
CA GLY A 199 27.97 -12.21 2.11
C GLY A 199 28.07 -13.40 3.05
N LEU A 200 26.93 -13.95 3.46
CA LEU A 200 26.86 -15.17 4.28
C LEU A 200 27.59 -16.35 3.62
N LYS A 201 27.36 -16.54 2.31
CA LYS A 201 28.01 -17.63 1.56
C LYS A 201 29.54 -17.47 1.55
N LEU A 202 30.04 -16.26 1.30
CA LEU A 202 31.48 -15.98 1.30
C LEU A 202 32.12 -16.19 2.68
N GLU A 203 31.44 -15.80 3.76
CA GLU A 203 31.90 -16.05 5.12
C GLU A 203 32.01 -17.56 5.40
N SER A 204 30.99 -18.33 5.01
CA SER A 204 31.02 -19.79 5.17
C SER A 204 32.12 -20.47 4.35
N GLU A 205 32.38 -19.99 3.12
CA GLU A 205 33.47 -20.48 2.28
C GLU A 205 34.83 -20.20 2.93
N ASN A 206 35.03 -18.98 3.45
CA ASN A 206 36.29 -18.58 4.08
C ASN A 206 36.57 -19.36 5.39
N GLN A 207 35.54 -19.67 6.18
CA GLN A 207 35.67 -20.51 7.38
C GLN A 207 36.06 -21.96 7.06
N LEU A 208 35.76 -22.46 5.86
CA LEU A 208 36.10 -23.82 5.40
C LEU A 208 37.48 -23.91 4.76
N THR A 209 38.18 -22.78 4.57
CA THR A 209 39.48 -22.72 3.87
C THR A 209 40.66 -22.51 4.83
N ILE A 210 40.42 -22.52 6.15
CA ILE A 210 41.43 -22.51 7.23
C ILE A 210 41.58 -23.92 7.79
#